data_AF-A0A1Y1RTX7-F1
#
_entry.id   AF-A0A1Y1RTX7-F1
#
_cell.length_a   1.000
_cell.length_b   1.000
_cell.length_c   1.000
_cell.angle_alpha   90.00
_cell.angle_beta   90.00
_cell.angle_gamma   90.00
#
_symmetry.space_group_name_H-M   'P 1'
#
loop_
_entity.id
_entity.type
_entity.pdbx_description
1 polymer ?
#
loop_
_entity_poly.entity_id
_entity_poly.type
_entity_poly.pdbx_seq_one_letter_code
_entity_poly.pdbx_strand_id
1 'polypeptide(L)'
;MREYRNFVKDVVKDSNESSLYLEAALEEYEHDGNLSAFLKAIRTVVDAQGGMTILAEKTELNRQHLYRSLSETGNPTIRTLNAVLLALGLKLSIQKAS
;
A
#
# COMPACT_ATOMS: atom_id res chain seq x y z
N MET A 1 -1.79 21.76 -1.52
CA MET A 1 -0.85 20.72 -1.02
C MET A 1 -1.31 20.02 0.27
N ARG A 2 -1.71 20.72 1.34
CA ARG A 2 -2.22 20.08 2.57
C ARG A 2 -3.62 19.49 2.39
N GLU A 3 -4.46 20.17 1.60
CA GLU A 3 -5.83 19.72 1.29
C GLU A 3 -5.87 18.46 0.43
N TYR A 4 -5.02 18.35 -0.60
CA TYR A 4 -4.91 17.12 -1.41
C TYR A 4 -4.56 15.89 -0.58
N ARG A 5 -3.61 16.00 0.35
CA ARG A 5 -3.25 14.89 1.25
C ARG A 5 -4.37 14.50 2.20
N ASN A 6 -5.16 15.46 2.68
CA ASN A 6 -6.30 15.17 3.55
C ASN A 6 -7.46 14.54 2.76
N PHE A 7 -7.72 15.04 1.56
CA PHE A 7 -8.71 14.47 0.65
C PHE A 7 -8.40 13.00 0.33
N VAL A 8 -7.16 12.69 -0.07
CA VAL A 8 -6.73 11.31 -0.32
C VAL A 8 -6.92 10.44 0.93
N LYS A 9 -6.56 10.94 2.12
CA LYS A 9 -6.75 10.20 3.38
C LYS A 9 -8.21 9.91 3.71
N ASP A 10 -9.13 10.81 3.38
CA ASP A 10 -10.56 10.60 3.65
C ASP A 10 -11.21 9.68 2.61
N VAL A 11 -10.74 9.72 1.35
CA VAL A 11 -11.15 8.80 0.28
C VAL A 11 -10.73 7.37 0.62
N VAL A 12 -9.45 7.12 0.94
CA VAL A 12 -8.94 5.76 1.21
C VAL A 12 -9.27 5.21 2.61
N LYS A 13 -10.20 5.83 3.35
CA LYS A 13 -10.81 5.20 4.54
C LYS A 13 -11.83 4.14 4.16
N ASP A 14 -12.47 4.29 3.00
CA ASP A 14 -13.34 3.25 2.44
C ASP A 14 -12.46 2.17 1.79
N SER A 15 -12.84 0.91 2.01
CA SER A 15 -12.15 -0.25 1.44
C SER A 15 -12.18 -0.25 -0.09
N ASN A 16 -13.25 0.25 -0.71
CA ASN A 16 -13.41 0.28 -2.17
C ASN A 16 -12.54 1.36 -2.83
N GLU A 17 -12.38 2.50 -2.18
CA GLU A 17 -11.54 3.58 -2.68
C GLU A 17 -10.05 3.25 -2.51
N SER A 18 -9.70 2.52 -1.45
CA SER A 18 -8.33 2.00 -1.24
C SER A 18 -7.90 1.04 -2.35
N SER A 19 -8.80 0.18 -2.84
CA SER A 19 -8.47 -0.75 -3.91
C SER A 19 -8.23 -0.01 -5.22
N LEU A 20 -9.12 0.90 -5.62
CA LEU A 20 -8.96 1.70 -6.84
C LEU A 20 -7.67 2.52 -6.82
N TYR A 21 -7.33 3.12 -5.68
CA TYR A 21 -6.10 3.89 -5.53
C TYR A 21 -4.83 3.02 -5.68
N LEU A 22 -4.81 1.82 -5.10
CA LEU A 22 -3.66 0.92 -5.22
C LEU A 22 -3.60 0.19 -6.57
N GLU A 23 -4.73 -0.06 -7.21
CA GLU A 23 -4.80 -0.55 -8.59
C GLU A 23 -4.16 0.47 -9.55
N ALA A 24 -4.58 1.74 -9.50
CA ALA A 24 -3.97 2.79 -10.32
C ALA A 24 -2.46 2.93 -10.07
N ALA A 25 -2.02 2.86 -8.81
CA ALA A 25 -0.60 2.93 -8.48
C ALA A 25 0.19 1.71 -8.96
N LEU A 26 -0.44 0.52 -9.02
CA LEU A 26 0.17 -0.68 -9.58
C LEU A 26 0.30 -0.58 -11.10
N GLU A 27 -0.74 -0.09 -11.80
CA GLU A 27 -0.72 0.15 -13.24
C GLU A 27 0.39 1.14 -13.64
N GLU A 28 0.56 2.23 -12.89
CA GLU A 28 1.67 3.18 -13.11
C GLU A 28 3.04 2.49 -12.94
N TYR A 29 3.20 1.69 -11.89
CA TYR A 29 4.43 0.92 -11.67
C TYR A 29 4.70 -0.10 -12.79
N GLU A 30 3.68 -0.77 -13.30
CA GLU A 30 3.83 -1.70 -14.43
C GLU A 30 4.24 -0.97 -15.73
N HIS A 31 3.86 0.30 -15.86
CA HIS A 31 4.26 1.15 -17.00
C HIS A 31 5.68 1.72 -16.87
N ASP A 32 6.08 2.24 -15.70
CA ASP A 32 7.33 3.01 -15.54
C ASP A 32 8.42 2.31 -14.69
N GLY A 33 8.10 1.21 -14.01
CA GLY A 33 8.99 0.47 -13.12
C GLY A 33 9.28 1.16 -11.78
N ASN A 34 8.57 2.23 -11.42
CA ASN A 34 8.83 3.05 -10.24
C ASN A 34 8.25 2.43 -8.96
N LEU A 35 8.96 1.43 -8.43
CA LEU A 35 8.55 0.73 -7.20
C LEU A 35 8.38 1.69 -6.02
N SER A 36 9.20 2.74 -5.92
CA SER A 36 9.11 3.72 -4.83
C SER A 36 7.75 4.43 -4.80
N ALA A 37 7.17 4.74 -5.96
CA ALA A 37 5.86 5.37 -6.05
C ALA A 37 4.76 4.42 -5.54
N PHE A 38 4.81 3.14 -5.95
CA PHE A 38 3.87 2.13 -5.49
C PHE A 38 3.96 1.87 -3.98
N LEU A 39 5.17 1.74 -3.42
CA LEU A 39 5.35 1.56 -1.97
C LEU A 39 4.85 2.77 -1.17
N LYS A 40 4.99 3.98 -1.72
CA LYS A 40 4.42 5.20 -1.13
C LYS A 40 2.90 5.23 -1.17
N ALA A 41 2.28 4.71 -2.24
CA ALA A 41 0.84 4.55 -2.32
C ALA A 41 0.33 3.58 -1.24
N ILE A 42 0.98 2.42 -1.07
CA ILE A 42 0.67 1.47 0.01
C ILE A 42 0.77 2.15 1.38
N ARG A 43 1.85 2.89 1.65
CA ARG A 43 1.99 3.64 2.91
C ARG A 43 0.88 4.66 3.15
N THR A 44 0.42 5.32 2.09
CA THR A 44 -0.69 6.28 2.18
C THR A 44 -1.97 5.60 2.65
N VAL A 45 -2.28 4.41 2.12
CA VAL A 45 -3.43 3.61 2.56
C VAL A 45 -3.24 3.10 3.99
N VAL A 46 -2.03 2.61 4.33
CA VAL A 46 -1.71 2.21 5.71
C VAL A 46 -1.96 3.34 6.70
N ASP A 47 -1.50 4.55 6.40
CA ASP A 47 -1.68 5.72 7.27
C ASP A 47 -3.15 6.12 7.41
N ALA A 48 -3.97 5.95 6.36
CA ALA A 48 -5.41 6.21 6.41
C ALA A 48 -6.17 5.16 7.23
N GLN A 49 -5.72 3.90 7.20
CA GLN A 49 -6.35 2.78 7.90
C GLN A 49 -5.81 2.54 9.33
N GLY A 50 -5.19 3.56 9.94
CA GLY A 50 -4.76 3.52 11.35
C GLY A 50 -3.25 3.40 11.57
N GLY A 51 -2.46 3.35 10.50
CA GLY A 51 -1.01 3.50 10.52
C GLY A 51 -0.23 2.22 10.83
N MET A 52 1.09 2.39 10.93
CA MET A 52 2.04 1.27 10.98
C MET A 52 1.91 0.37 12.22
N THR A 53 1.43 0.91 13.35
CA THR A 53 1.21 0.11 14.56
C THR A 53 0.08 -0.91 14.35
N ILE A 54 -1.06 -0.46 13.83
CA ILE A 54 -2.20 -1.34 13.53
C ILE A 54 -1.82 -2.35 12.45
N LEU A 55 -1.05 -1.94 11.45
CA LEU A 55 -0.55 -2.86 10.43
C LEU A 55 0.34 -3.96 11.01
N ALA A 56 1.26 -3.60 11.91
CA ALA A 56 2.15 -4.56 12.56
C ALA A 56 1.38 -5.61 13.39
N GLU A 57 0.35 -5.18 14.11
CA GLU A 57 -0.53 -6.06 14.87
C GLU A 57 -1.28 -7.03 13.94
N LYS A 58 -1.89 -6.52 12.86
CA LYS A 58 -2.65 -7.36 11.91
C LYS A 58 -1.80 -8.34 11.12
N THR A 59 -0.55 -7.97 10.82
CA THR A 59 0.36 -8.78 9.98
C THR A 59 1.25 -9.73 10.78
N GLU A 60 1.29 -9.57 12.11
CA GLU A 60 2.26 -10.21 13.01
C GLU A 60 3.73 -9.93 12.63
N LEU A 61 3.98 -8.87 11.85
CA LEU A 61 5.31 -8.43 11.45
C LEU A 61 5.77 -7.28 12.36
N ASN A 62 7.06 -7.27 12.71
CA ASN A 62 7.57 -6.16 13.51
C ASN A 62 7.60 -4.84 12.69
N ARG A 63 7.38 -3.71 13.37
CA ARG A 63 7.33 -2.38 12.74
C ARG A 63 8.60 -2.02 11.98
N GLN A 64 9.78 -2.40 12.47
CA GLN A 64 11.05 -2.08 11.82
C GLN A 64 11.19 -2.79 10.46
N HIS A 65 10.71 -4.04 10.38
CA HIS A 65 10.61 -4.78 9.14
C HIS A 65 9.65 -4.09 8.16
N LEU A 66 8.45 -3.75 8.60
CA LEU A 66 7.46 -3.05 7.75
C LEU A 66 7.97 -1.71 7.25
N TYR A 67 8.60 -0.90 8.11
CA TYR A 67 9.18 0.38 7.70
C TYR A 67 10.26 0.21 6.63
N ARG A 68 11.17 -0.77 6.78
CA ARG A 68 12.20 -1.06 5.78
C ARG A 68 11.62 -1.63 4.50
N SER A 69 10.66 -2.56 4.60
CA SER A 69 10.05 -3.19 3.45
C SER A 69 9.24 -2.21 2.60
N LEU A 70 8.55 -1.25 3.22
CA LEU A 70 7.70 -0.29 2.52
C LEU A 70 8.38 1.07 2.26
N SER A 71 9.69 1.21 2.51
CA SER A 71 10.40 2.48 2.23
C SER A 71 10.53 2.78 0.75
N GLU A 72 10.92 4.02 0.42
CA GLU A 72 11.19 4.43 -0.97
C GLU A 72 12.22 3.51 -1.64
N THR A 73 13.23 3.06 -0.89
CA THR A 73 14.24 2.10 -1.34
C THR A 73 13.92 0.65 -0.93
N GLY A 74 12.68 0.39 -0.53
CA GLY A 74 12.24 -0.92 -0.06
C GLY A 74 12.08 -1.91 -1.21
N ASN A 75 12.13 -3.20 -0.88
CA ASN A 75 11.80 -4.27 -1.81
C ASN A 75 11.10 -5.39 -1.03
N PRO A 76 9.78 -5.26 -0.77
CA PRO A 76 9.06 -6.25 0.00
C PRO A 76 9.02 -7.57 -0.77
N THR A 77 9.29 -8.67 -0.08
CA THR A 77 9.01 -10.00 -0.66
C THR A 77 7.52 -10.13 -0.96
N ILE A 78 7.14 -11.01 -1.90
CA ILE A 78 5.72 -11.31 -2.19
C ILE A 78 4.97 -11.70 -0.91
N ARG A 79 5.62 -12.44 0.02
CA ARG A 79 5.02 -12.80 1.32
C ARG A 79 4.69 -11.57 2.16
N THR A 80 5.61 -10.61 2.23
CA THR A 80 5.39 -9.36 2.97
C THR A 80 4.32 -8.50 2.31
N LEU A 81 4.38 -8.34 0.99
CA LEU A 81 3.39 -7.57 0.24
C LEU A 81 1.98 -8.14 0.42
N ASN A 82 1.83 -9.46 0.26
CA ASN A 82 0.54 -10.13 0.43
C ASN A 82 -0.01 -9.99 1.86
N ALA A 83 0.84 -10.13 2.89
CA ALA A 83 0.41 -9.91 4.28
C ALA A 83 -0.09 -8.48 4.51
N VAL A 84 0.62 -7.49 3.97
CA VAL A 84 0.21 -6.08 4.06
C VAL A 84 -1.13 -5.85 3.36
N LEU A 85 -1.29 -6.35 2.13
CA LEU A 85 -2.54 -6.18 1.38
C LEU A 85 -3.72 -6.84 2.11
N LEU A 86 -3.56 -8.06 2.62
CA LEU A 86 -4.61 -8.74 3.39
C LEU A 86 -5.00 -7.97 4.67
N ALA A 87 -4.03 -7.40 5.38
CA ALA A 87 -4.29 -6.56 6.56
C ALA A 87 -5.07 -5.26 6.23
N LEU A 88 -4.99 -4.81 4.98
CA LEU A 88 -5.75 -3.69 4.43
C LEU A 88 -7.09 -4.11 3.80
N GLY A 89 -7.45 -5.40 3.85
CA GLY A 89 -8.67 -5.94 3.23
C GLY A 89 -8.56 -6.21 1.73
N LEU A 90 -7.35 -6.24 1.19
CA LEU A 90 -7.05 -6.36 -0.24
C LEU A 90 -6.34 -7.69 -0.56
N LYS A 91 -6.28 -8.05 -1.85
CA LYS A 91 -5.58 -9.24 -2.33
C LYS A 91 -4.89 -8.99 -3.66
N LEU A 92 -3.81 -9.72 -3.93
CA LEU A 92 -3.20 -9.77 -5.27
C LEU A 92 -4.11 -10.56 -6.22
N SER A 93 -4.14 -10.15 -7.49
CA SER A 93 -4.79 -10.88 -8.58
C SER A 93 -3.88 -10.96 -9.78
N ILE A 94 -4.02 -12.04 -10.56
CA ILE A 94 -3.33 -12.18 -11.85
C ILE A 94 -4.31 -11.82 -12.94
N GLN A 95 -3.92 -10.88 -13.79
CA GLN A 95 -4.66 -10.47 -14.98
C GLN A 95 -3.79 -10.66 -16.22
N LYS A 96 -4.41 -10.67 -17.39
CA LYS A 96 -3.67 -10.73 -18.66
C LYS A 96 -2.92 -9.39 -18.83
N ALA A 97 -1.60 -9.46 -19.00
CA ALA A 97 -0.83 -8.31 -19.45
C ALA A 97 -1.31 -7.91 -20.87
N SER A 98 -1.74 -6.66 -21.01
CA SER A 98 -2.27 -6.10 -22.26
C SER A 98 -1.15 -5.54 -23.11
#